data_AF-A0A661QY25-F1
#
_entry.id   AF-A0A661QY25-F1
#
_cell.length_a   1.000
_cell.length_b   1.000
_cell.length_c   1.000
_cell.angle_alpha   90.00
_cell.angle_beta   90.00
_cell.angle_gamma   90.00
#
_symmetry.space_group_name_H-M   'P 1'
#
loop_
_entity.id
_entity.type
_entity.pdbx_description
1 polymer ?
#
loop_
_entity_poly.entity_id
_entity_poly.type
_entity_poly.pdbx_seq_one_letter_code
_entity_poly.pdbx_strand_id
1 'polypeptide(L)' 'KKDQRTGALTQGIVKTILTKSLFHPHGIKIRLENGQVGRVKVIHD' A
#
# COMPACT_ATOMS: atom_id res chain seq x y z
N LYS A 1 -10.55 -8.33 1.33
CA LYS A 1 -11.14 -8.20 -0.02
C LYS A 1 -12.43 -7.36 -0.05
N LYS A 2 -13.00 -6.97 1.11
CA LYS A 2 -14.20 -6.13 1.18
C LYS A 2 -14.02 -4.76 0.50
N ASP A 3 -12.86 -4.15 0.66
CA ASP A 3 -12.61 -2.78 0.17
C ASP A 3 -12.12 -2.73 -1.29
N GLN A 4 -11.80 -3.90 -1.85
CA GLN A 4 -11.34 -4.01 -3.25
C GLN A 4 -12.43 -3.59 -4.25
N ARG A 5 -13.70 -3.73 -3.87
CA ARG A 5 -14.86 -3.37 -4.70
C ARG A 5 -15.29 -1.91 -4.53
N THR A 6 -15.02 -1.31 -3.37
CA THR A 6 -15.38 0.08 -3.08
C THR A 6 -14.30 1.06 -3.56
N GLY A 7 -13.05 0.60 -3.69
CA GLY A 7 -11.95 1.46 -4.16
C GLY A 7 -11.52 2.52 -3.16
N ALA A 8 -11.99 2.42 -1.91
CA ALA A 8 -11.60 3.32 -0.82
C ALA A 8 -10.08 3.26 -0.60
N LEU A 9 -9.45 4.43 -0.53
CA LEU A 9 -8.02 4.58 -0.28
C LEU A 9 -7.80 5.02 1.15
N THR A 10 -6.86 4.37 1.83
CA THR A 10 -6.43 4.73 3.17
C THR A 10 -5.14 5.52 3.07
N GLN A 11 -5.13 6.72 3.63
CA GLN A 11 -3.92 7.51 3.82
C GLN A 11 -3.23 7.12 5.12
N GLY A 12 -1.90 7.17 5.14
CA GLY A 12 -1.12 6.86 6.34
C GLY A 12 0.38 6.84 6.07
N ILE A 13 1.14 6.76 7.16
CA ILE A 13 2.59 6.71 7.12
C ILE A 13 3.06 5.26 6.91
N VAL A 14 3.98 5.08 5.97
CA VAL A 14 4.56 3.77 5.65
C VAL A 14 5.56 3.38 6.73
N LYS A 15 5.32 2.24 7.37
CA LYS A 15 6.25 1.65 8.34
C LYS A 15 7.29 0.76 7.68
N THR A 16 6.86 -0.06 6.73
CA THR A 16 7.75 -1.03 6.09
C THR A 16 7.33 -1.31 4.65
N ILE A 17 8.31 -1.31 3.75
CA ILE A 17 8.13 -1.76 2.38
C ILE A 17 8.30 -3.28 2.37
N LEU A 18 7.25 -4.01 1.97
CA LEU A 18 7.22 -5.47 1.96
C LEU A 18 7.65 -6.07 0.62
N THR A 19 7.87 -5.24 -0.40
CA THR A 19 8.26 -5.69 -1.74
C THR A 19 9.71 -5.35 -1.99
N LYS A 20 10.51 -6.33 -2.41
CA LYS A 20 11.96 -6.17 -2.65
C LYS A 20 12.34 -6.04 -4.13
N SER A 21 11.41 -6.34 -5.04
CA SER A 21 11.65 -6.17 -6.49
C SER A 21 11.74 -4.69 -6.85
N LEU A 22 12.41 -4.34 -7.95
CA LEU A 22 12.37 -3.00 -8.52
C LEU A 22 11.15 -2.82 -9.44
N PHE A 23 10.64 -3.92 -10.00
CA PHE A 23 9.48 -3.91 -10.89
C PHE A 23 8.24 -4.44 -10.17
N HIS A 24 7.18 -3.65 -10.18
CA HIS A 24 5.93 -3.93 -9.47
C HIS A 24 4.71 -3.70 -10.37
N PRO A 25 4.32 -4.71 -11.18
CA PRO A 25 3.19 -4.56 -12.12
C PRO A 25 1.85 -4.29 -11.41
N HIS A 26 1.78 -4.59 -10.11
CA HIS A 26 0.59 -4.37 -9.29
C HIS A 26 0.83 -3.33 -8.17
N GLY A 27 1.94 -2.59 -8.21
CA GLY A 27 2.31 -1.61 -7.19
C GLY A 27 3.04 -2.19 -5.97
N ILE A 28 3.62 -1.29 -5.17
CA ILE A 28 4.45 -1.60 -4.00
C ILE A 28 3.54 -2.09 -2.86
N LYS A 29 3.80 -3.28 -2.33
CA LYS A 29 3.19 -3.77 -1.10
C LYS A 29 3.89 -3.15 0.11
N ILE A 30 3.09 -2.56 0.99
CA ILE A 30 3.57 -1.87 2.20
C ILE A 30 2.80 -2.32 3.43
N ARG A 31 3.39 -2.06 4.59
CA ARG A 31 2.73 -2.03 5.88
C ARG A 31 2.70 -0.59 6.39
N LEU A 32 1.53 -0.13 6.78
CA LEU A 32 1.33 1.15 7.46
C LEU A 32 1.72 1.04 8.95
N GLU A 33 2.01 2.18 9.58
CA GLU A 33 2.28 2.32 11.02
C GLU A 33 1.23 1.64 11.90
N ASN A 34 -0.05 1.75 11.52
CA ASN A 34 -1.18 1.13 12.20
C ASN A 34 -1.28 -0.40 12.03
N GLY A 35 -0.29 -1.03 11.38
CA GLY A 35 -0.23 -2.48 11.16
C GLY A 35 -1.00 -2.97 9.93
N GLN A 36 -1.76 -2.12 9.24
CA GLN A 36 -2.48 -2.49 8.03
C GLN A 36 -1.53 -2.76 6.87
N VAL A 37 -1.87 -3.72 6.02
CA VAL A 37 -1.06 -4.11 4.86
C VAL A 37 -1.85 -3.87 3.59
N GLY A 38 -1.23 -3.18 2.63
CA GLY A 38 -1.89 -2.76 1.39
C GLY A 38 -0.93 -2.54 0.23
N ARG A 39 -1.47 -2.04 -0.88
CA ARG A 39 -0.72 -1.63 -2.07
C ARG A 39 -0.75 -0.10 -2.16
N VAL A 40 0.40 0.51 -2.46
CA VAL A 40 0.51 1.95 -2.68
C VAL A 40 -0.19 2.32 -4.00
N LYS A 41 -0.97 3.40 -3.98
CA LYS A 41 -1.62 3.97 -5.18
C LYS A 41 -1.11 5.38 -5.51
N VAL A 42 -0.84 6.19 -4.49
CA VAL A 42 -0.34 7.58 -4.61
C VAL A 42 0.74 7.78 -3.54
N ILE A 43 1.80 8.50 -3.89
CA ILE A 43 2.84 8.98 -2.97
C ILE A 43 2.75 10.51 -3.01
N HIS A 44 2.74 11.14 -1.84
CA HIS A 44 2.82 12.59 -1.70
C HIS A 44 4.26 12.94 -1.28
N ASP A 45 4.81 14.02 -1.82
CA ASP A 45 6.13 14.58 -1.44
C ASP A 45 6.16 15.06 0.02
#